data_AF-A0A511WA86-F1
#
_entry.id   AF-A0A511WA86-F1
#
_cell.length_a   1.000
_cell.length_b   1.000
_cell.length_c   1.000
_cell.angle_alpha   90.00
_cell.angle_beta   90.00
_cell.angle_gamma   90.00
#
_symmetry.space_group_name_H-M   'P 1'
#
loop_
_entity.id
_entity.type
_entity.pdbx_description
1 polymer ?
#
loop_
_entity_poly.entity_id
_entity_poly.type
_entity_poly.pdbx_seq_one_letter_code
_entity_poly.pdbx_strand_id
1 'polypeptide(L)'
;MDIQFSVIEDTEIPYKTDSGTIVFLMKDSWNDWWEYRTVFGVYLANENTVNWIGTVKIGQTDLMHNGGEAVSPVISDSFNQLERKFFSLGQDVSYYYNLNSLGDEIRFQILRRLNDIALDEEIYEEVKELHITKKSILRSVSKTSVKGQYRRLANGNAELTEYNFSYVLPNNEMDSKFKIKVKPGTLPPSNIHVVIGRNGVGKTNLLKNLINRLRTNSSEYGELTYDVTSQSPEDLFANLVSVSFSSFDPGHDVFEEVTDADGIRYLNIGSLKKTGESFTPKSLEDLQNEFKESIKSLSNSAKTKRWKRAIKTLESDPIFEGLGIEYLIQPEFEPRIDPIFNNLSSGHKIVLLTITKLVETVEERSFVILDEPEIHLHPPLLSAFTRALSDLLIYRNAVALIATHSPVILQEVPGGCVWIMNRTNNLVSFDRPELETFGENIGTLTREIFGLEVTDSGFHTFLKNAIERHNSYEEIIEEFNDNLGMEARTILRSLLIARDDR
;
A
#
# COMPACT_ATOMS: atom_id res chain seq x y z
N MET A 1 -27.47 12.37 -26.17
CA MET A 1 -27.44 11.07 -26.89
C MET A 1 -28.37 10.10 -26.20
N ASP A 2 -29.08 9.24 -26.93
CA ASP A 2 -29.84 8.15 -26.30
C ASP A 2 -28.90 6.99 -25.98
N ILE A 3 -28.70 6.74 -24.69
CA ILE A 3 -28.00 5.55 -24.17
C ILE A 3 -29.03 4.45 -23.94
N GLN A 4 -28.79 3.26 -24.46
CA GLN A 4 -29.59 2.06 -24.18
C GLN A 4 -28.75 1.04 -23.42
N PHE A 5 -29.35 0.30 -22.48
CA PHE A 5 -28.68 -0.79 -21.79
C PHE A 5 -29.12 -2.14 -22.36
N SER A 6 -28.17 -3.07 -22.45
CA SER A 6 -28.39 -4.45 -22.84
C SER A 6 -27.68 -5.39 -21.87
N VAL A 7 -28.40 -6.35 -21.30
CA VAL A 7 -27.82 -7.41 -20.48
C VAL A 7 -27.45 -8.56 -21.40
N ILE A 8 -26.24 -9.10 -21.24
CA ILE A 8 -25.72 -10.21 -22.05
C ILE A 8 -25.11 -11.27 -21.14
N GLU A 9 -25.04 -12.51 -21.61
CA GLU A 9 -24.38 -13.61 -20.91
C GLU A 9 -22.86 -13.56 -21.11
N ASP A 10 -22.08 -14.25 -20.26
CA ASP A 10 -20.62 -14.34 -20.36
C ASP A 10 -20.12 -15.04 -21.63
N THR A 11 -21.00 -15.79 -22.30
CA THR A 11 -20.76 -16.42 -23.60
C THR A 11 -20.95 -15.50 -24.80
N GLU A 12 -21.52 -14.31 -24.59
CA GLU A 12 -21.83 -13.35 -25.63
C GLU A 12 -20.77 -12.26 -25.75
N ILE A 13 -20.55 -11.75 -26.96
CA ILE A 13 -19.52 -10.74 -27.24
C ILE A 13 -20.20 -9.39 -27.47
N PRO A 14 -19.83 -8.33 -26.73
CA PRO A 14 -20.32 -6.98 -27.01
C PRO A 14 -19.98 -6.55 -28.43
N TYR A 15 -20.93 -5.95 -29.13
CA TYR A 15 -20.79 -5.57 -30.54
C TYR A 15 -20.85 -4.05 -30.74
N LYS A 16 -20.31 -3.57 -31.86
CA LYS A 16 -20.37 -2.15 -32.27
C LYS A 16 -21.77 -1.81 -32.79
N THR A 17 -22.19 -0.56 -32.65
CA THR A 17 -23.54 -0.11 -33.01
C THR A 17 -23.50 0.79 -34.25
N ASP A 18 -24.44 0.65 -35.19
CA ASP A 18 -24.46 1.48 -36.41
C ASP A 18 -24.93 2.93 -36.16
N SER A 19 -25.62 3.16 -35.04
CA SER A 19 -25.99 4.48 -34.52
C SER A 19 -26.32 4.39 -33.03
N GLY A 20 -26.01 5.44 -32.26
CA GLY A 20 -26.31 5.50 -30.82
C GLY A 20 -25.27 4.82 -29.93
N THR A 21 -25.48 4.92 -28.61
CA THR A 21 -24.57 4.38 -27.59
C THR A 21 -25.27 3.27 -26.81
N ILE A 22 -24.66 2.08 -26.77
CA ILE A 22 -25.18 0.96 -25.96
C ILE A 22 -24.20 0.66 -24.83
N VAL A 23 -24.75 0.49 -23.62
CA VAL A 23 -24.02 -0.03 -22.46
C VAL A 23 -24.38 -1.50 -22.30
N PHE A 24 -23.42 -2.38 -22.49
CA PHE A 24 -23.57 -3.80 -22.23
C PHE A 24 -23.24 -4.11 -20.77
N LEU A 25 -24.15 -4.82 -20.11
CA LEU A 25 -23.99 -5.41 -18.78
C LEU A 25 -23.83 -6.92 -18.95
N MET A 26 -22.59 -7.36 -18.99
CA MET A 26 -22.25 -8.78 -19.12
C MET A 26 -22.34 -9.45 -17.75
N LYS A 27 -23.21 -10.43 -17.60
CA LYS A 27 -23.30 -11.23 -16.37
C LYS A 27 -21.97 -11.98 -16.17
N ASP A 28 -21.43 -11.92 -14.97
CA ASP A 28 -20.31 -12.75 -14.57
C ASP A 28 -20.86 -14.00 -13.86
N SER A 29 -20.33 -15.19 -14.20
CA SER A 29 -20.70 -16.46 -13.58
C SER A 29 -20.18 -16.61 -12.14
N TRP A 30 -19.47 -15.60 -11.61
CA TRP A 30 -19.03 -15.53 -10.22
C TRP A 30 -20.18 -15.51 -9.19
N ASN A 31 -20.10 -16.38 -8.19
CA ASN A 31 -21.02 -16.43 -7.05
C ASN A 31 -20.42 -15.76 -5.79
N ASP A 32 -21.14 -14.80 -5.23
CA ASP A 32 -20.84 -14.25 -3.91
C ASP A 32 -21.35 -15.18 -2.81
N TRP A 33 -20.41 -15.90 -2.20
CA TRP A 33 -20.64 -16.70 -0.98
C TRP A 33 -21.75 -17.76 -1.10
N TRP A 34 -22.01 -18.24 -2.32
CA TRP A 34 -23.12 -19.14 -2.66
C TRP A 34 -24.53 -18.53 -2.47
N GLU A 35 -24.63 -17.26 -2.08
CA GLU A 35 -25.91 -16.58 -1.83
C GLU A 35 -26.35 -15.69 -3.00
N TYR A 36 -25.45 -14.92 -3.61
CA TYR A 36 -25.81 -13.90 -4.61
C TYR A 36 -24.95 -13.97 -5.88
N ARG A 37 -25.53 -13.60 -7.03
CA ARG A 37 -24.80 -13.35 -8.29
C ARG A 37 -25.15 -11.95 -8.78
N THR A 38 -24.33 -10.97 -8.43
CA THR A 38 -24.61 -9.53 -8.64
C THR A 38 -23.58 -8.84 -9.51
N VAL A 39 -22.55 -9.56 -9.99
CA VAL A 39 -21.41 -8.98 -10.71
C VAL A 39 -21.73 -8.83 -12.19
N PHE A 40 -21.47 -7.63 -12.72
CA PHE A 40 -21.62 -7.32 -14.13
C PHE A 40 -20.37 -6.62 -14.67
N GLY A 41 -19.87 -7.09 -15.81
CA GLY A 41 -18.89 -6.38 -16.61
C GLY A 41 -19.56 -5.30 -17.45
N VAL A 42 -19.01 -4.09 -17.46
CA VAL A 42 -19.58 -2.93 -18.17
C VAL A 42 -18.74 -2.60 -19.39
N TYR A 43 -19.37 -2.68 -20.57
CA TYR A 43 -18.78 -2.26 -21.83
C TYR A 43 -19.62 -1.14 -22.45
N LEU A 44 -18.96 -0.15 -23.03
CA LEU A 44 -19.59 0.92 -23.79
C LEU A 44 -19.31 0.72 -25.28
N ALA A 45 -20.36 0.56 -26.06
CA ALA A 45 -20.28 0.45 -27.51
C ALA A 45 -20.82 1.72 -28.20
N ASN A 46 -20.09 2.16 -29.22
CA ASN A 46 -20.48 3.21 -30.15
C ASN A 46 -20.13 2.80 -31.60
N GLU A 47 -20.32 3.72 -32.55
CA GLU A 47 -20.10 3.51 -33.99
C GLU A 47 -18.74 2.89 -34.36
N ASN A 48 -17.70 3.17 -33.58
CA ASN A 48 -16.34 2.78 -33.94
C ASN A 48 -15.65 1.86 -32.94
N THR A 49 -16.09 1.81 -31.68
CA THR A 49 -15.36 1.19 -30.57
C THR A 49 -16.28 0.48 -29.59
N VAL A 50 -15.73 -0.56 -28.96
CA VAL A 50 -16.27 -1.19 -27.75
C VAL A 50 -15.20 -1.03 -26.69
N ASN A 51 -15.50 -0.28 -25.64
CA ASN A 51 -14.56 0.03 -24.57
C ASN A 51 -15.00 -0.62 -23.27
N TRP A 52 -14.08 -1.32 -22.61
CA TRP A 52 -14.29 -1.78 -21.24
C TRP A 52 -14.28 -0.59 -20.28
N ILE A 53 -15.35 -0.46 -19.50
CA ILE A 53 -15.48 0.60 -18.49
C ILE A 53 -15.04 0.08 -17.12
N GLY A 54 -15.45 -1.12 -16.75
CA GLY A 54 -15.14 -1.68 -15.43
C GLY A 54 -16.18 -2.68 -14.97
N THR A 55 -16.10 -3.03 -13.68
CA THR A 55 -17.04 -3.96 -13.04
C THR A 55 -17.98 -3.21 -12.13
N VAL A 56 -19.26 -3.55 -12.18
CA VAL A 56 -20.32 -3.02 -11.32
C VAL A 56 -21.02 -4.19 -10.62
N LYS A 57 -21.44 -4.00 -9.36
CA LYS A 57 -22.40 -4.90 -8.74
C LYS A 57 -23.79 -4.27 -8.72
N ILE A 58 -24.82 -5.04 -9.03
CA ILE A 58 -26.21 -4.59 -9.01
C ILE A 58 -27.00 -5.41 -7.99
N GLY A 59 -27.59 -4.73 -7.02
CA GLY A 59 -28.46 -5.29 -5.99
C GLY A 59 -29.93 -5.04 -6.30
N GLN A 60 -30.79 -5.86 -5.69
CA GLN A 60 -32.26 -5.73 -5.74
C GLN A 60 -32.79 -5.78 -4.30
N THR A 61 -33.64 -4.82 -3.91
CA THR A 61 -34.05 -4.59 -2.51
C THR A 61 -34.86 -5.73 -1.90
N ASP A 62 -35.67 -6.40 -2.71
CA ASP A 62 -36.57 -7.50 -2.30
C ASP A 62 -35.96 -8.90 -2.52
N LEU A 63 -34.69 -8.97 -2.92
CA LEU A 63 -34.00 -10.23 -3.18
C LEU A 63 -33.53 -10.88 -1.87
N MET A 64 -34.13 -12.02 -1.52
CA MET A 64 -33.77 -12.81 -0.34
C MET A 64 -33.21 -14.18 -0.73
N HIS A 65 -32.08 -14.56 -0.13
CA HIS A 65 -31.55 -15.92 -0.22
C HIS A 65 -32.18 -16.81 0.86
N ASN A 66 -32.75 -17.95 0.46
CA ASN A 66 -33.47 -18.86 1.35
C ASN A 66 -32.73 -20.20 1.57
N GLY A 67 -31.40 -20.20 1.54
CA GLY A 67 -30.59 -21.41 1.79
C GLY A 67 -30.51 -22.40 0.62
N GLY A 68 -30.86 -21.96 -0.59
CA GLY A 68 -30.78 -22.73 -1.84
C GLY A 68 -29.65 -22.25 -2.77
N GLU A 69 -29.89 -22.33 -4.09
CA GLU A 69 -28.95 -21.78 -5.08
C GLU A 69 -28.80 -20.25 -4.97
N ALA A 70 -27.67 -19.74 -5.45
CA ALA A 70 -27.38 -18.31 -5.45
C ALA A 70 -28.42 -17.56 -6.28
N VAL A 71 -28.92 -16.43 -5.74
CA VAL A 71 -29.95 -15.61 -6.38
C VAL A 71 -29.35 -14.44 -7.15
N SER A 72 -29.93 -14.11 -8.30
CA SER A 72 -29.52 -12.99 -9.16
C SER A 72 -30.62 -11.92 -9.20
N PRO A 73 -30.27 -10.63 -9.36
CA PRO A 73 -31.27 -9.59 -9.63
C PRO A 73 -31.98 -9.86 -10.96
N VAL A 74 -33.30 -9.69 -10.99
CA VAL A 74 -34.14 -9.98 -12.16
C VAL A 74 -34.24 -8.72 -13.04
N ILE A 75 -33.24 -8.54 -13.91
CA ILE A 75 -33.13 -7.38 -14.81
C ILE A 75 -33.59 -7.79 -16.21
N SER A 76 -34.35 -6.92 -16.90
CA SER A 76 -34.73 -7.14 -18.29
C SER A 76 -33.53 -7.10 -19.24
N ASP A 77 -33.59 -7.90 -20.32
CA ASP A 77 -32.50 -8.01 -21.30
C ASP A 77 -32.14 -6.67 -21.96
N SER A 78 -33.10 -5.74 -22.06
CA SER A 78 -32.84 -4.36 -22.45
C SER A 78 -33.69 -3.38 -21.66
N PHE A 79 -33.11 -2.23 -21.32
CA PHE A 79 -33.77 -1.17 -20.58
C PHE A 79 -33.12 0.19 -20.84
N ASN A 80 -33.86 1.26 -20.54
CA ASN A 80 -33.30 2.62 -20.56
C ASN A 80 -32.89 3.11 -19.17
N GLN A 81 -33.52 2.60 -18.12
CA GLN A 81 -33.24 2.89 -16.72
C GLN A 81 -33.70 1.71 -15.85
N LEU A 82 -32.93 1.40 -14.80
CA LEU A 82 -33.33 0.42 -13.79
C LEU A 82 -34.45 0.98 -12.90
N GLU A 83 -35.41 0.12 -12.57
CA GLU A 83 -36.45 0.43 -11.58
C GLU A 83 -35.84 0.78 -10.21
N ARG A 84 -36.54 1.58 -9.39
CA ARG A 84 -36.07 2.02 -8.06
C ARG A 84 -35.74 0.89 -7.08
N LYS A 85 -36.25 -0.32 -7.30
CA LYS A 85 -35.92 -1.50 -6.48
C LYS A 85 -34.50 -2.02 -6.73
N PHE A 86 -33.81 -1.53 -7.77
CA PHE A 86 -32.43 -1.88 -8.07
C PHE A 86 -31.48 -0.74 -7.72
N PHE A 87 -30.25 -1.09 -7.35
CA PHE A 87 -29.18 -0.15 -7.04
C PHE A 87 -27.84 -0.73 -7.45
N SER A 88 -26.88 0.13 -7.81
CA SER A 88 -25.57 -0.30 -8.29
C SER A 88 -24.41 0.29 -7.50
N LEU A 89 -23.25 -0.36 -7.57
CA LEU A 89 -21.99 0.19 -7.10
C LEU A 89 -20.83 -0.30 -7.97
N GLY A 90 -20.07 0.64 -8.55
CA GLY A 90 -18.79 0.33 -9.19
C GLY A 90 -17.81 -0.33 -8.21
N GLN A 91 -17.12 -1.39 -8.65
CA GLN A 91 -16.29 -2.23 -7.77
C GLN A 91 -14.82 -1.80 -7.67
N ASP A 92 -14.39 -0.85 -8.50
CA ASP A 92 -13.05 -0.26 -8.46
C ASP A 92 -13.10 1.19 -8.95
N VAL A 93 -12.16 2.01 -8.46
CA VAL A 93 -11.97 3.41 -8.86
C VAL A 93 -11.90 3.60 -10.37
N SER A 94 -11.25 2.66 -11.07
CA SER A 94 -11.11 2.70 -12.53
C SER A 94 -12.46 2.75 -13.25
N TYR A 95 -13.53 2.20 -12.69
CA TYR A 95 -14.88 2.32 -13.23
C TYR A 95 -15.32 3.79 -13.32
N TYR A 96 -15.24 4.53 -12.21
CA TYR A 96 -15.63 5.94 -12.19
C TYR A 96 -14.65 6.82 -12.96
N TYR A 97 -13.35 6.49 -12.96
CA TYR A 97 -12.35 7.18 -13.77
C TYR A 97 -12.61 7.03 -15.28
N ASN A 98 -12.90 5.81 -15.74
CA ASN A 98 -13.23 5.53 -17.14
C ASN A 98 -14.56 6.18 -17.53
N LEU A 99 -15.52 6.30 -16.61
CA LEU A 99 -16.73 7.08 -16.86
C LEU A 99 -16.42 8.58 -16.96
N ASN A 100 -15.52 9.11 -16.13
CA ASN A 100 -15.10 10.51 -16.20
C ASN A 100 -14.46 10.87 -17.54
N SER A 101 -13.69 9.97 -18.16
CA SER A 101 -13.05 10.23 -19.45
C SER A 101 -14.05 10.29 -20.63
N LEU A 102 -15.29 9.84 -20.44
CA LEU A 102 -16.38 9.95 -21.43
C LEU A 102 -17.08 11.31 -21.40
N GLY A 103 -16.81 12.14 -20.40
CA GLY A 103 -17.46 13.43 -20.18
C GLY A 103 -18.69 13.34 -19.26
N ASP A 104 -19.01 14.49 -18.65
CA ASP A 104 -20.00 14.60 -17.57
C ASP A 104 -21.38 14.08 -17.97
N GLU A 105 -21.86 14.42 -19.15
CA GLU A 105 -23.20 14.05 -19.62
C GLU A 105 -23.36 12.52 -19.68
N ILE A 106 -22.39 11.81 -20.28
CA ILE A 106 -22.44 10.36 -20.44
C ILE A 106 -22.30 9.67 -19.08
N ARG A 107 -21.36 10.11 -18.25
CA ARG A 107 -21.17 9.58 -16.89
C ARG A 107 -22.46 9.68 -16.07
N PHE A 108 -23.04 10.88 -15.99
CA PHE A 108 -24.24 11.11 -15.18
C PHE A 108 -25.41 10.30 -15.70
N GLN A 109 -25.59 10.18 -17.01
CA GLN A 109 -26.65 9.34 -17.57
C GLN A 109 -26.46 7.87 -17.16
N ILE A 110 -25.25 7.32 -17.28
CA ILE A 110 -25.00 5.92 -16.93
C ILE A 110 -25.26 5.67 -15.43
N LEU A 111 -24.64 6.46 -14.55
CA LEU A 111 -24.74 6.28 -13.11
C LEU A 111 -26.16 6.52 -12.58
N ARG A 112 -26.88 7.53 -13.08
CA ARG A 112 -28.29 7.77 -12.70
C ARG A 112 -29.20 6.63 -13.14
N ARG A 113 -29.01 6.12 -14.36
CA ARG A 113 -29.88 5.07 -14.93
C ARG A 113 -29.62 3.69 -14.32
N LEU A 114 -28.46 3.50 -13.69
CA LEU A 114 -28.13 2.31 -12.91
C LEU A 114 -28.44 2.45 -11.40
N ASN A 115 -28.96 3.60 -10.96
CA ASN A 115 -29.21 3.90 -9.54
C ASN A 115 -27.94 3.71 -8.69
N ASP A 116 -26.82 4.32 -9.12
CA ASP A 116 -25.53 4.15 -8.46
C ASP A 116 -25.48 4.83 -7.09
N ILE A 117 -25.16 4.06 -6.05
CA ILE A 117 -25.20 4.50 -4.65
C ILE A 117 -23.97 5.34 -4.25
N ALA A 118 -22.91 5.38 -5.08
CA ALA A 118 -21.85 6.34 -4.86
C ALA A 118 -22.29 7.73 -5.34
N LEU A 119 -23.02 7.80 -6.46
CA LEU A 119 -23.59 9.05 -6.97
C LEU A 119 -24.73 9.58 -6.09
N ASP A 120 -25.69 8.72 -5.75
CA ASP A 120 -26.94 9.12 -5.08
C ASP A 120 -26.92 8.75 -3.59
N GLU A 121 -26.81 9.77 -2.73
CA GLU A 121 -26.73 9.60 -1.28
C GLU A 121 -28.04 9.11 -0.66
N GLU A 122 -29.20 9.50 -1.21
CA GLU A 122 -30.50 9.09 -0.67
C GLU A 122 -30.65 7.57 -0.83
N ILE A 123 -30.36 7.04 -2.02
CA ILE A 123 -30.42 5.60 -2.30
C ILE A 123 -29.42 4.85 -1.41
N TYR A 124 -28.21 5.38 -1.23
CA TYR A 124 -27.22 4.77 -0.34
C TYR A 124 -27.76 4.61 1.10
N GLU A 125 -28.34 5.66 1.66
CA GLU A 125 -28.86 5.65 3.03
C GLU A 125 -30.05 4.69 3.19
N GLU A 126 -30.88 4.53 2.14
CA GLU A 126 -31.98 3.56 2.11
C GLU A 126 -31.49 2.10 2.10
N VAL A 127 -30.43 1.80 1.32
CA VAL A 127 -30.03 0.41 1.04
C VAL A 127 -28.82 -0.08 1.86
N LYS A 128 -28.06 0.82 2.51
CA LYS A 128 -26.80 0.48 3.21
C LYS A 128 -26.94 -0.61 4.28
N GLU A 129 -28.13 -0.72 4.90
CA GLU A 129 -28.37 -1.68 5.99
C GLU A 129 -28.89 -3.04 5.50
N LEU A 130 -29.23 -3.18 4.22
CA LEU A 130 -29.72 -4.43 3.64
C LEU A 130 -28.64 -5.53 3.66
N HIS A 131 -29.08 -6.78 3.84
CA HIS A 131 -28.19 -7.94 3.88
C HIS A 131 -27.40 -8.10 2.58
N ILE A 132 -28.06 -7.99 1.41
CA ILE A 132 -27.41 -8.02 0.10
C ILE A 132 -26.35 -6.92 -0.05
N THR A 133 -26.60 -5.73 0.48
CA THR A 133 -25.65 -4.62 0.41
C THR A 133 -24.39 -4.93 1.21
N LYS A 134 -24.55 -5.40 2.44
CA LYS A 134 -23.41 -5.75 3.32
C LYS A 134 -22.65 -6.98 2.84
N LYS A 135 -23.34 -8.02 2.38
CA LYS A 135 -22.72 -9.31 2.04
C LYS A 135 -22.18 -9.39 0.61
N SER A 136 -22.80 -8.68 -0.34
CA SER A 136 -22.44 -8.74 -1.75
C SER A 136 -21.90 -7.40 -2.26
N ILE A 137 -22.70 -6.33 -2.21
CA ILE A 137 -22.35 -5.06 -2.88
C ILE A 137 -21.11 -4.38 -2.28
N LEU A 138 -21.02 -4.31 -0.95
CA LEU A 138 -19.91 -3.73 -0.19
C LEU A 138 -18.85 -4.74 0.22
N ARG A 139 -18.91 -5.99 -0.27
CA ARG A 139 -17.99 -7.07 0.13
C ARG A 139 -16.52 -6.70 -0.03
N SER A 140 -16.19 -6.00 -1.10
CA SER A 140 -14.82 -5.62 -1.47
C SER A 140 -14.61 -4.11 -1.47
N VAL A 141 -15.57 -3.34 -0.94
CA VAL A 141 -15.57 -1.87 -0.95
C VAL A 141 -16.06 -1.35 0.40
N SER A 142 -15.25 -0.55 1.09
CA SER A 142 -15.62 0.05 2.37
C SER A 142 -16.69 1.14 2.24
N LYS A 143 -17.48 1.35 3.30
CA LYS A 143 -18.48 2.44 3.37
C LYS A 143 -17.83 3.82 3.15
N THR A 144 -16.63 4.02 3.72
CA THR A 144 -15.83 5.24 3.55
C THR A 144 -15.47 5.50 2.09
N SER A 145 -15.07 4.46 1.34
CA SER A 145 -14.76 4.59 -0.09
C SER A 145 -15.99 5.03 -0.90
N VAL A 146 -17.18 4.50 -0.58
CA VAL A 146 -18.44 4.89 -1.23
C VAL A 146 -18.77 6.36 -0.96
N LYS A 147 -18.83 6.77 0.31
CA LYS A 147 -19.19 8.14 0.70
C LYS A 147 -18.13 9.18 0.32
N GLY A 148 -16.87 8.78 0.32
CA GLY A 148 -15.75 9.65 0.01
C GLY A 148 -15.45 9.65 -1.48
N GLN A 149 -14.57 8.75 -1.90
CA GLN A 149 -13.91 8.85 -3.18
C GLN A 149 -14.83 8.49 -4.36
N TYR A 150 -15.58 7.41 -4.27
CA TYR A 150 -16.47 6.99 -5.37
C TYR A 150 -17.52 8.06 -5.60
N ARG A 151 -18.09 8.63 -4.53
CA ARG A 151 -18.99 9.77 -4.63
C ARG A 151 -18.35 10.98 -5.30
N ARG A 152 -17.12 11.36 -4.93
CA ARG A 152 -16.41 12.46 -5.60
C ARG A 152 -16.22 12.20 -7.09
N LEU A 153 -15.74 11.01 -7.47
CA LEU A 153 -15.50 10.64 -8.86
C LEU A 153 -16.80 10.50 -9.67
N ALA A 154 -17.84 9.93 -9.08
CA ALA A 154 -19.18 9.84 -9.67
C ALA A 154 -19.75 11.23 -10.00
N ASN A 155 -19.46 12.22 -9.15
CA ASN A 155 -19.83 13.62 -9.36
C ASN A 155 -18.88 14.39 -10.30
N GLY A 156 -17.82 13.77 -10.82
CA GLY A 156 -16.86 14.41 -11.74
C GLY A 156 -15.72 15.18 -11.06
N ASN A 157 -15.59 15.09 -9.74
CA ASN A 157 -14.48 15.72 -9.01
C ASN A 157 -13.22 14.87 -9.16
N ALA A 158 -12.37 15.22 -10.12
CA ALA A 158 -11.05 14.62 -10.30
C ALA A 158 -10.06 15.27 -9.33
N GLU A 159 -9.43 14.48 -8.45
CA GLU A 159 -7.97 14.51 -8.19
C GLU A 159 -7.56 13.57 -7.04
N LEU A 160 -6.30 13.12 -7.13
CA LEU A 160 -5.56 12.46 -6.05
C LEU A 160 -5.53 13.39 -4.83
N THR A 161 -5.99 12.93 -3.68
CA THR A 161 -6.04 13.79 -2.47
C THR A 161 -4.66 13.93 -1.84
N GLU A 162 -4.22 15.18 -1.60
CA GLU A 162 -3.06 15.45 -0.74
C GLU A 162 -3.29 14.86 0.65
N TYR A 163 -2.26 14.18 1.19
CA TYR A 163 -2.25 13.80 2.61
C TYR A 163 -1.48 14.85 3.38
N ASN A 164 -2.04 15.30 4.50
CA ASN A 164 -1.37 16.25 5.36
C ASN A 164 -1.83 16.07 6.81
N PHE A 165 -1.01 15.38 7.60
CA PHE A 165 -1.28 15.16 9.02
C PHE A 165 0.00 15.14 9.83
N SER A 166 -0.11 15.48 11.11
CA SER A 166 0.97 15.36 12.09
C SER A 166 0.56 14.50 13.27
N TYR A 167 1.53 13.80 13.83
CA TYR A 167 1.36 12.93 14.98
C TYR A 167 2.31 13.35 16.11
N VAL A 168 1.78 13.40 17.33
CA VAL A 168 2.50 13.65 18.57
C VAL A 168 2.47 12.37 19.41
N LEU A 169 3.64 11.94 19.89
CA LEU A 169 3.77 10.78 20.79
C LEU A 169 3.10 11.05 22.15
N PRO A 170 2.48 10.04 22.78
CA PRO A 170 1.97 10.18 24.14
C PRO A 170 3.10 10.42 25.14
N ASN A 171 2.84 11.24 26.16
CA ASN A 171 3.75 11.52 27.28
C ASN A 171 5.14 12.04 26.87
N ASN A 172 5.28 12.68 25.71
CA ASN A 172 6.54 13.29 25.28
C ASN A 172 6.62 14.75 25.74
N GLU A 173 7.47 15.05 26.73
CA GLU A 173 7.60 16.41 27.29
C GLU A 173 8.14 17.45 26.29
N MET A 174 8.77 17.02 25.19
CA MET A 174 9.27 17.92 24.14
C MET A 174 8.20 18.40 23.14
N ASP A 175 6.98 17.84 23.17
CA ASP A 175 5.92 18.09 22.17
C ASP A 175 6.41 17.90 20.70
N SER A 176 7.39 17.00 20.52
CA SER A 176 7.96 16.70 19.21
C SER A 176 6.92 15.97 18.36
N LYS A 177 6.65 16.52 17.17
CA LYS A 177 5.73 15.95 16.19
C LYS A 177 6.45 15.61 14.89
N PHE A 178 6.06 14.50 14.28
CA PHE A 178 6.43 14.24 12.88
C PHE A 178 5.22 14.48 11.98
N LYS A 179 5.49 14.92 10.75
CA LYS A 179 4.47 15.33 9.78
C LYS A 179 4.59 14.50 8.50
N ILE A 180 3.48 13.96 8.05
CA ILE A 180 3.34 13.29 6.76
C ILE A 180 2.66 14.26 5.80
N LYS A 181 3.33 14.51 4.68
CA LYS A 181 2.80 15.33 3.58
C LYS A 181 3.03 14.62 2.25
N VAL A 182 1.96 14.28 1.55
CA VAL A 182 2.01 13.66 0.22
C VAL A 182 1.46 14.65 -0.79
N LYS A 183 2.27 14.95 -1.81
CA LYS A 183 1.90 15.74 -2.98
C LYS A 183 1.84 14.82 -4.20
N PRO A 184 0.66 14.54 -4.75
CA PRO A 184 0.53 13.74 -5.96
C PRO A 184 1.31 14.33 -7.14
N GLY A 185 1.89 13.46 -7.97
CA GLY A 185 2.57 13.87 -9.20
C GLY A 185 3.98 14.48 -9.03
N THR A 186 4.53 14.54 -7.81
CA THR A 186 5.92 15.00 -7.61
C THR A 186 6.95 13.97 -8.05
N LEU A 187 8.10 14.44 -8.51
CA LEU A 187 9.29 13.64 -8.78
C LEU A 187 10.48 14.22 -7.99
N PRO A 188 11.13 13.45 -7.08
CA PRO A 188 10.75 12.10 -6.63
C PRO A 188 9.34 12.03 -5.98
N PRO A 189 8.70 10.85 -5.95
CA PRO A 189 7.42 10.66 -5.27
C PRO A 189 7.50 10.96 -3.77
N SER A 190 6.41 11.47 -3.19
CA SER A 190 6.32 11.86 -1.76
C SER A 190 5.39 10.96 -0.93
N ASN A 191 5.10 9.76 -1.44
CA ASN A 191 4.12 8.82 -0.88
C ASN A 191 4.71 7.78 0.08
N ILE A 192 6.04 7.74 0.25
CA ILE A 192 6.71 6.95 1.29
C ILE A 192 7.37 7.93 2.25
N HIS A 193 6.98 7.87 3.52
CA HIS A 193 7.62 8.58 4.62
C HIS A 193 8.45 7.59 5.43
N VAL A 194 9.60 8.04 5.91
CA VAL A 194 10.57 7.19 6.59
C VAL A 194 10.91 7.80 7.94
N VAL A 195 10.80 7.00 9.00
CA VAL A 195 11.34 7.31 10.33
C VAL A 195 12.56 6.44 10.53
N ILE A 196 13.72 7.07 10.53
CA ILE A 196 15.00 6.40 10.72
C ILE A 196 15.64 6.83 12.05
N GLY A 197 16.38 5.93 12.67
CA GLY A 197 17.10 6.23 13.90
C GLY A 197 17.80 5.00 14.44
N ARG A 198 18.59 5.20 15.49
CA ARG A 198 19.40 4.16 16.14
C ARG A 198 18.54 3.01 16.68
N ASN A 199 19.16 1.87 16.91
CA ASN A 199 18.48 0.76 17.57
C ASN A 199 18.06 1.16 18.99
N GLY A 200 16.82 0.84 19.37
CA GLY A 200 16.29 1.15 20.70
C GLY A 200 15.75 2.57 20.91
N VAL A 201 15.75 3.47 19.91
CA VAL A 201 15.15 4.82 20.06
C VAL A 201 13.62 4.79 20.22
N GLY A 202 12.97 3.67 19.84
CA GLY A 202 11.54 3.46 20.02
C GLY A 202 10.70 3.53 18.74
N LYS A 203 11.28 3.35 17.56
CA LYS A 203 10.58 3.38 16.25
C LYS A 203 9.39 2.40 16.20
N THR A 204 9.60 1.16 16.61
CA THR A 204 8.56 0.14 16.76
C THR A 204 7.44 0.59 17.71
N ASN A 205 7.77 1.27 18.82
CA ASN A 205 6.77 1.81 19.75
C ASN A 205 6.00 2.99 19.16
N LEU A 206 6.66 3.83 18.36
CA LEU A 206 6.01 4.90 17.59
C LEU A 206 4.95 4.33 16.64
N LEU A 207 5.31 3.30 15.88
CA LEU A 207 4.38 2.63 14.96
C LEU A 207 3.20 1.99 15.72
N LYS A 208 3.46 1.29 16.83
CA LYS A 208 2.41 0.68 17.69
C LYS A 208 1.43 1.73 18.21
N ASN A 209 1.90 2.85 18.74
CA ASN A 209 1.03 3.91 19.23
C ASN A 209 0.23 4.56 18.09
N LEU A 210 0.85 4.80 16.93
CA LEU A 210 0.14 5.34 15.77
C LEU A 210 -0.97 4.40 15.27
N ILE A 211 -0.69 3.10 15.18
CA ILE A 211 -1.69 2.07 14.82
C ILE A 211 -2.86 2.11 15.79
N ASN A 212 -2.59 2.09 17.11
CA ASN A 212 -3.64 2.11 18.12
C ASN A 212 -4.44 3.42 18.12
N ARG A 213 -3.77 4.56 17.90
CA ARG A 213 -4.42 5.87 17.76
C ARG A 213 -5.38 5.88 16.57
N LEU A 214 -4.96 5.36 15.42
CA LEU A 214 -5.79 5.29 14.21
C LEU A 214 -6.98 4.34 14.36
N ARG A 215 -6.81 3.23 15.10
CA ARG A 215 -7.86 2.22 15.29
C ARG A 215 -8.90 2.59 16.36
N THR A 216 -8.44 3.14 17.47
CA THR A 216 -9.29 3.37 18.66
C THR A 216 -9.71 4.83 18.82
N ASN A 217 -9.02 5.75 18.13
CA ASN A 217 -9.13 7.19 18.33
C ASN A 217 -8.93 7.63 19.80
N SER A 218 -8.28 6.80 20.64
CA SER A 218 -7.94 7.12 22.04
C SER A 218 -6.74 8.06 22.10
N SER A 219 -6.79 9.09 22.95
CA SER A 219 -5.69 10.04 23.17
C SER A 219 -4.54 9.46 23.99
N GLU A 220 -4.74 8.29 24.62
CA GLU A 220 -3.69 7.55 25.34
C GLU A 220 -2.51 7.19 24.42
N TYR A 221 -2.80 7.00 23.13
CA TYR A 221 -1.80 6.63 22.13
C TYR A 221 -1.27 7.84 21.35
N GLY A 222 -1.42 9.06 21.88
CA GLY A 222 -0.94 10.30 21.28
C GLY A 222 -2.03 11.09 20.54
N GLU A 223 -1.61 12.14 19.85
CA GLU A 223 -2.51 13.09 19.18
C GLU A 223 -2.26 13.12 17.68
N LEU A 224 -3.36 13.13 16.91
CA LEU A 224 -3.32 13.32 15.45
C LEU A 224 -3.98 14.65 15.11
N THR A 225 -3.28 15.44 14.31
CA THR A 225 -3.75 16.74 13.81
C THR A 225 -3.80 16.71 12.29
N TYR A 226 -4.89 17.20 11.73
CA TYR A 226 -5.19 17.17 10.30
C TYR A 226 -5.41 18.59 9.79
N ASP A 227 -5.05 18.86 8.53
CA ASP A 227 -5.47 20.10 7.90
C ASP A 227 -6.99 20.08 7.63
N VAL A 228 -7.61 21.26 7.78
CA VAL A 228 -9.04 21.61 7.97
C VAL A 228 -10.07 20.86 7.11
N THR A 229 -9.68 20.21 6.02
CA THR A 229 -10.58 19.46 5.12
C THR A 229 -11.07 18.12 5.66
N SER A 230 -10.39 17.51 6.64
CA SER A 230 -10.77 16.23 7.24
C SER A 230 -11.16 16.38 8.71
N GLN A 231 -12.35 15.92 9.09
CA GLN A 231 -12.91 16.07 10.43
C GLN A 231 -12.55 14.89 11.36
N SER A 232 -12.16 13.74 10.81
CA SER A 232 -11.78 12.54 11.59
C SER A 232 -10.72 11.64 10.89
N PRO A 233 -10.04 10.72 11.62
CA PRO A 233 -9.13 9.72 11.04
C PRO A 233 -9.83 8.79 10.02
N GLU A 234 -11.11 8.48 10.24
CA GLU A 234 -11.93 7.63 9.38
C GLU A 234 -12.20 8.26 8.01
N ASP A 235 -12.14 9.59 7.91
CA ASP A 235 -12.26 10.32 6.64
C ASP A 235 -10.99 10.23 5.77
N LEU A 236 -9.85 9.91 6.38
CA LEU A 236 -8.52 9.96 5.76
C LEU A 236 -8.06 8.64 5.19
N PHE A 237 -8.27 7.54 5.91
CA PHE A 237 -7.78 6.22 5.49
C PHE A 237 -8.90 5.21 5.34
N ALA A 238 -8.92 4.50 4.21
CA ALA A 238 -9.91 3.45 3.97
C ALA A 238 -9.61 2.18 4.79
N ASN A 239 -8.32 1.87 4.94
CA ASN A 239 -7.81 0.77 5.76
C ASN A 239 -6.36 1.03 6.19
N LEU A 240 -5.91 0.24 7.15
CA LEU A 240 -4.56 0.22 7.70
C LEU A 240 -3.95 -1.16 7.40
N VAL A 241 -2.79 -1.18 6.74
CA VAL A 241 -2.05 -2.40 6.45
C VAL A 241 -0.70 -2.33 7.13
N SER A 242 -0.44 -3.23 8.08
CA SER A 242 0.86 -3.33 8.75
C SER A 242 1.65 -4.50 8.18
N VAL A 243 2.94 -4.30 7.94
CA VAL A 243 3.86 -5.35 7.51
C VAL A 243 4.98 -5.48 8.53
N SER A 244 5.15 -6.69 9.09
CA SER A 244 6.22 -7.00 10.04
C SER A 244 7.20 -8.00 9.44
N PHE A 245 8.46 -7.59 9.30
CA PHE A 245 9.55 -8.44 8.82
C PHE A 245 10.31 -9.15 9.96
N SER A 246 10.06 -8.76 11.22
CA SER A 246 10.71 -9.36 12.39
C SER A 246 9.81 -10.42 13.03
N SER A 247 10.27 -11.67 13.04
CA SER A 247 9.66 -12.76 13.82
C SER A 247 9.95 -12.66 15.33
N PHE A 248 10.84 -11.75 15.74
CA PHE A 248 11.33 -11.61 17.11
C PHE A 248 10.73 -10.43 17.87
N ASP A 249 9.91 -9.59 17.20
CA ASP A 249 9.17 -8.51 17.88
C ASP A 249 7.70 -8.91 18.03
N PRO A 250 7.33 -9.61 19.13
CA PRO A 250 5.98 -10.09 19.31
C PRO A 250 4.95 -8.95 19.38
N GLY A 251 5.36 -7.70 19.63
CA GLY A 251 4.39 -6.62 19.83
C GLY A 251 3.71 -6.10 18.56
N HIS A 252 4.23 -6.38 17.35
CA HIS A 252 3.58 -5.96 16.09
C HIS A 252 2.48 -6.94 15.65
N ASP A 253 2.62 -8.21 16.01
CA ASP A 253 1.75 -9.28 15.56
C ASP A 253 0.62 -9.60 16.55
N VAL A 254 0.54 -8.88 17.67
CA VAL A 254 -0.49 -9.06 18.71
C VAL A 254 -1.81 -8.35 18.37
N PHE A 255 -1.85 -7.57 17.30
CA PHE A 255 -3.08 -6.89 16.90
C PHE A 255 -4.03 -7.84 16.17
N GLU A 256 -5.15 -8.18 16.80
CA GLU A 256 -6.24 -8.87 16.10
C GLU A 256 -6.71 -8.03 14.91
N GLU A 257 -6.90 -8.68 13.76
CA GLU A 257 -7.60 -8.11 12.62
C GLU A 257 -9.01 -7.72 13.08
N VAL A 258 -9.24 -6.43 13.26
CA VAL A 258 -10.57 -5.92 13.60
C VAL A 258 -11.28 -5.58 12.30
N THR A 259 -12.43 -6.23 12.12
CA THR A 259 -13.36 -6.08 11.00
C THR A 259 -14.63 -5.33 11.39
N ASP A 260 -14.68 -4.77 12.61
CA ASP A 260 -15.87 -4.13 13.15
C ASP A 260 -16.31 -2.89 12.35
N ALA A 261 -17.62 -2.65 12.37
CA ALA A 261 -18.31 -1.69 11.51
C ALA A 261 -18.04 -0.21 11.84
N ASP A 262 -17.39 0.09 12.97
CA ASP A 262 -17.22 1.43 13.54
C ASP A 262 -15.73 1.86 13.65
N GLY A 263 -14.83 1.30 12.83
CA GLY A 263 -13.41 1.70 12.84
C GLY A 263 -12.66 1.42 11.54
N ILE A 264 -11.41 1.91 11.44
CA ILE A 264 -10.54 1.67 10.27
C ILE A 264 -10.15 0.19 10.22
N ARG A 265 -10.47 -0.49 9.11
CA ARG A 265 -10.11 -1.90 8.88
C ARG A 265 -8.59 -2.09 9.01
N TYR A 266 -8.17 -3.04 9.85
CA TYR A 266 -6.75 -3.35 10.09
C TYR A 266 -6.38 -4.73 9.55
N LEU A 267 -5.30 -4.80 8.78
CA LEU A 267 -4.74 -6.03 8.20
C LEU A 267 -3.25 -6.14 8.56
N ASN A 268 -2.80 -7.32 8.99
CA ASN A 268 -1.39 -7.58 9.29
C ASN A 268 -0.82 -8.61 8.30
N ILE A 269 0.28 -8.24 7.64
CA ILE A 269 1.12 -9.11 6.83
C ILE A 269 2.40 -9.38 7.64
N GLY A 270 2.47 -10.53 8.30
CA GLY A 270 3.56 -10.81 9.23
C GLY A 270 3.98 -12.27 9.25
N SER A 271 5.00 -12.54 10.06
CA SER A 271 5.61 -13.86 10.24
C SER A 271 4.96 -14.68 11.35
N LEU A 272 3.95 -14.17 12.05
CA LEU A 272 3.22 -14.91 13.09
C LEU A 272 1.80 -15.28 12.63
N LYS A 273 1.31 -16.43 13.07
CA LYS A 273 -0.08 -16.88 12.93
C LYS A 273 -0.73 -17.08 14.28
N LYS A 274 -2.02 -16.82 14.36
CA LYS A 274 -2.81 -17.08 15.57
C LYS A 274 -3.09 -18.58 15.68
N THR A 275 -2.67 -19.19 16.79
CA THR A 275 -2.95 -20.60 17.12
C THR A 275 -3.64 -20.65 18.48
N GLY A 276 -4.98 -20.62 18.50
CA GLY A 276 -5.74 -20.46 19.74
C GLY A 276 -5.64 -19.03 20.27
N GLU A 277 -5.20 -18.87 21.52
CA GLU A 277 -4.97 -17.55 22.15
C GLU A 277 -3.52 -17.04 22.00
N SER A 278 -2.61 -17.84 21.44
CA SER A 278 -1.20 -17.47 21.28
C SER A 278 -0.83 -17.24 19.81
N PHE A 279 0.25 -16.48 19.60
CA PHE A 279 0.86 -16.25 18.29
C PHE A 279 2.10 -17.14 18.16
N THR A 280 2.19 -17.86 17.05
CA THR A 280 3.33 -18.74 16.73
C THR A 280 3.94 -18.36 15.40
N PRO A 281 5.27 -18.55 15.20
CA PRO A 281 5.89 -18.32 13.91
C PRO A 281 5.28 -19.16 12.79
N LYS A 282 5.02 -18.53 11.65
CA LYS A 282 4.63 -19.17 10.40
C LYS A 282 5.78 -20.04 9.90
N SER A 283 5.46 -21.25 9.49
CA SER A 283 6.36 -22.12 8.75
C SER A 283 6.50 -21.63 7.30
N LEU A 284 7.51 -22.14 6.60
CA LEU A 284 7.67 -21.88 5.17
C LEU A 284 6.45 -22.35 4.36
N GLU A 285 5.82 -23.44 4.80
CA GLU A 285 4.61 -23.99 4.19
C GLU A 285 3.40 -23.06 4.39
N ASP A 286 3.27 -22.44 5.57
CA ASP A 286 2.23 -21.43 5.81
C ASP A 286 2.38 -20.24 4.84
N LEU A 287 3.60 -19.70 4.71
CA LEU A 287 3.89 -18.56 3.81
C LEU A 287 3.64 -18.91 2.34
N GLN A 288 3.99 -20.13 1.93
CA GLN A 288 3.75 -20.63 0.58
C GLN A 288 2.25 -20.78 0.29
N ASN A 289 1.47 -21.29 1.23
CA ASN A 289 0.02 -21.40 1.10
C ASN A 289 -0.64 -20.02 1.03
N GLU A 290 -0.23 -19.07 1.87
CA GLU A 290 -0.70 -17.69 1.80
C GLU A 290 -0.40 -17.03 0.45
N PHE A 291 0.79 -17.29 -0.12
CA PHE A 291 1.14 -16.81 -1.44
C PHE A 291 0.21 -17.39 -2.51
N LYS A 292 -0.03 -18.71 -2.52
CA LYS A 292 -0.96 -19.37 -3.45
C LYS A 292 -2.37 -18.81 -3.37
N GLU A 293 -2.90 -18.66 -2.16
CA GLU A 293 -4.24 -18.11 -1.94
C GLU A 293 -4.35 -16.68 -2.48
N SER A 294 -3.33 -15.86 -2.23
CA SER A 294 -3.28 -14.48 -2.74
C SER A 294 -3.22 -14.46 -4.27
N ILE A 295 -2.41 -15.33 -4.89
CA ILE A 295 -2.33 -15.44 -6.35
C ILE A 295 -3.69 -15.84 -6.95
N LYS A 296 -4.38 -16.81 -6.35
CA LYS A 296 -5.71 -17.25 -6.78
C LYS A 296 -6.78 -16.16 -6.62
N SER A 297 -6.68 -15.37 -5.56
CA SER A 297 -7.52 -14.19 -5.32
C SER A 297 -7.28 -13.10 -6.37
N LEU A 298 -6.00 -12.86 -6.71
CA LEU A 298 -5.61 -11.85 -7.69
C LEU A 298 -5.93 -12.23 -9.13
N SER A 299 -5.73 -13.50 -9.52
CA SER A 299 -5.92 -13.99 -10.89
C SER A 299 -7.34 -13.79 -11.40
N ASN A 300 -8.33 -13.87 -10.50
CA ASN A 300 -9.75 -13.69 -10.80
C ASN A 300 -10.23 -12.25 -10.61
N SER A 301 -9.31 -11.27 -10.62
CA SER A 301 -9.65 -9.89 -10.29
C SER A 301 -8.99 -8.87 -11.23
N ALA A 302 -9.55 -7.67 -11.26
CA ALA A 302 -8.94 -6.49 -11.89
C ALA A 302 -7.56 -6.13 -11.30
N LYS A 303 -7.14 -6.77 -10.20
CA LYS A 303 -5.83 -6.56 -9.56
C LYS A 303 -4.67 -7.23 -10.30
N THR A 304 -4.93 -8.15 -11.24
CA THR A 304 -3.90 -8.86 -12.03
C THR A 304 -2.90 -7.92 -12.71
N LYS A 305 -3.38 -6.87 -13.40
CA LYS A 305 -2.50 -5.90 -14.09
C LYS A 305 -1.56 -5.18 -13.13
N ARG A 306 -2.05 -4.87 -11.92
CA ARG A 306 -1.26 -4.20 -10.87
C ARG A 306 -0.19 -5.12 -10.32
N TRP A 307 -0.54 -6.37 -10.06
CA TRP A 307 0.41 -7.36 -9.60
C TRP A 307 1.54 -7.55 -10.61
N LYS A 308 1.22 -7.77 -11.89
CA LYS A 308 2.24 -7.90 -12.96
C LYS A 308 3.19 -6.71 -13.02
N ARG A 309 2.66 -5.49 -12.87
CA ARG A 309 3.49 -4.28 -12.81
C ARG A 309 4.43 -4.28 -11.60
N ALA A 310 3.93 -4.62 -10.42
CA ALA A 310 4.74 -4.67 -9.22
C ALA A 310 5.85 -5.73 -9.34
N ILE A 311 5.55 -6.90 -9.90
CA ILE A 311 6.56 -7.94 -10.21
C ILE A 311 7.60 -7.41 -11.21
N LYS A 312 7.16 -6.73 -12.27
CA LYS A 312 8.09 -6.12 -13.24
C LYS A 312 9.05 -5.11 -12.63
N THR A 313 8.63 -4.36 -11.61
CA THR A 313 9.52 -3.48 -10.87
C THR A 313 10.52 -4.27 -10.03
N LEU A 314 10.10 -5.40 -9.44
CA LEU A 314 10.99 -6.31 -8.69
C LEU A 314 12.01 -7.04 -9.59
N GLU A 315 11.70 -7.24 -10.87
CA GLU A 315 12.60 -7.86 -11.87
C GLU A 315 13.88 -7.04 -12.14
N SER A 316 14.07 -5.88 -11.53
CA SER A 316 15.41 -5.26 -11.46
C SER A 316 16.41 -6.10 -10.66
N ASP A 317 15.93 -7.01 -9.79
CA ASP A 317 16.75 -8.03 -9.17
C ASP A 317 16.98 -9.23 -10.12
N PRO A 318 18.23 -9.65 -10.37
CA PRO A 318 18.55 -10.72 -11.32
C PRO A 318 17.88 -12.08 -11.03
N ILE A 319 17.58 -12.38 -9.77
CA ILE A 319 16.90 -13.62 -9.39
C ILE A 319 15.45 -13.56 -9.82
N PHE A 320 14.77 -12.41 -9.67
CA PHE A 320 13.39 -12.25 -10.10
C PHE A 320 13.25 -12.20 -11.63
N GLU A 321 14.16 -11.52 -12.34
CA GLU A 321 14.18 -11.47 -13.80
C GLU A 321 14.19 -12.86 -14.45
N GLY A 322 15.00 -13.78 -13.92
CA GLY A 322 15.20 -15.12 -14.50
C GLY A 322 14.10 -16.14 -14.22
N LEU A 323 13.14 -15.84 -13.33
CA LEU A 323 12.16 -16.83 -12.84
C LEU A 323 10.79 -16.75 -13.52
N GLY A 324 10.51 -15.71 -14.29
CA GLY A 324 9.21 -15.54 -14.95
C GLY A 324 8.06 -15.48 -13.95
N ILE A 325 8.25 -14.76 -12.84
CA ILE A 325 7.27 -14.70 -11.74
C ILE A 325 5.92 -14.18 -12.26
N GLU A 326 5.91 -13.23 -13.20
CA GLU A 326 4.69 -12.66 -13.76
C GLU A 326 3.71 -13.69 -14.37
N TYR A 327 4.19 -14.87 -14.76
CA TYR A 327 3.37 -15.96 -15.30
C TYR A 327 2.62 -16.74 -14.23
N LEU A 328 3.09 -16.72 -12.96
CA LEU A 328 2.48 -17.47 -11.86
C LEU A 328 1.03 -17.07 -11.56
N ILE A 329 0.61 -15.87 -11.98
CA ILE A 329 -0.79 -15.43 -11.81
C ILE A 329 -1.78 -16.14 -12.73
N GLN A 330 -1.30 -16.83 -13.75
CA GLN A 330 -2.15 -17.60 -14.66
C GLN A 330 -2.43 -18.98 -14.03
N PRO A 331 -3.70 -19.46 -14.01
CA PRO A 331 -4.05 -20.75 -13.39
C PRO A 331 -3.22 -21.94 -13.91
N GLU A 332 -2.84 -21.91 -15.19
CA GLU A 332 -2.02 -22.93 -15.85
C GLU A 332 -0.64 -23.13 -15.21
N PHE A 333 -0.13 -22.10 -14.52
CA PHE A 333 1.18 -22.09 -13.88
C PHE A 333 1.11 -22.36 -12.37
N GLU A 334 -0.07 -22.67 -11.81
CA GLU A 334 -0.21 -23.05 -10.40
C GLU A 334 0.77 -24.17 -9.97
N PRO A 335 1.00 -25.24 -10.76
CA PRO A 335 1.98 -26.28 -10.40
C PRO A 335 3.44 -25.79 -10.35
N ARG A 336 3.74 -24.61 -10.92
CA ARG A 336 5.08 -24.00 -10.91
C ARG A 336 5.32 -23.12 -9.68
N ILE A 337 4.27 -22.77 -8.93
CA ILE A 337 4.40 -21.93 -7.73
C ILE A 337 5.33 -22.59 -6.71
N ASP A 338 5.10 -23.85 -6.38
CA ASP A 338 5.90 -24.58 -5.37
C ASP A 338 7.39 -24.65 -5.70
N PRO A 339 7.80 -25.15 -6.88
CA PRO A 339 9.22 -25.25 -7.21
C PRO A 339 9.89 -23.89 -7.31
N ILE A 340 9.22 -22.86 -7.81
CA ILE A 340 9.79 -21.50 -7.87
C ILE A 340 9.93 -20.93 -6.46
N PHE A 341 8.85 -20.95 -5.67
CA PHE A 341 8.85 -20.37 -4.33
C PHE A 341 9.87 -21.05 -3.43
N ASN A 342 10.01 -22.38 -3.48
CA ASN A 342 10.97 -23.11 -2.64
C ASN A 342 12.44 -22.75 -2.93
N ASN A 343 12.78 -22.47 -4.19
CA ASN A 343 14.15 -22.14 -4.62
C ASN A 343 14.56 -20.68 -4.31
N LEU A 344 13.62 -19.81 -3.93
CA LEU A 344 13.92 -18.45 -3.52
C LEU A 344 14.64 -18.40 -2.16
N SER A 345 15.53 -17.41 -1.96
CA SER A 345 16.06 -17.12 -0.62
C SER A 345 14.94 -16.60 0.30
N SER A 346 15.15 -16.62 1.62
CA SER A 346 14.18 -16.10 2.59
C SER A 346 13.77 -14.64 2.30
N GLY A 347 14.73 -13.79 1.95
CA GLY A 347 14.49 -12.39 1.56
C GLY A 347 13.61 -12.25 0.32
N HIS A 348 13.83 -13.08 -0.71
CA HIS A 348 12.98 -13.04 -1.91
C HIS A 348 11.57 -13.57 -1.63
N LYS A 349 11.44 -14.63 -0.81
CA LYS A 349 10.14 -15.18 -0.41
C LYS A 349 9.29 -14.13 0.30
N ILE A 350 9.86 -13.42 1.27
CA ILE A 350 9.13 -12.41 2.04
C ILE A 350 8.75 -11.20 1.18
N VAL A 351 9.65 -10.73 0.30
CA VAL A 351 9.35 -9.62 -0.62
C VAL A 351 8.24 -9.99 -1.59
N LEU A 352 8.33 -11.18 -2.21
CA LEU A 352 7.32 -11.65 -3.16
C LEU A 352 5.95 -11.81 -2.49
N LEU A 353 5.90 -12.44 -1.31
CA LEU A 353 4.67 -12.57 -0.53
C LEU A 353 4.11 -11.19 -0.15
N THR A 354 4.96 -10.31 0.39
CA THR A 354 4.56 -8.98 0.86
C THR A 354 3.97 -8.15 -0.27
N ILE A 355 4.65 -8.04 -1.42
CA ILE A 355 4.12 -7.29 -2.56
C ILE A 355 2.81 -7.90 -3.07
N THR A 356 2.71 -9.22 -3.11
CA THR A 356 1.49 -9.91 -3.52
C THR A 356 0.32 -9.60 -2.58
N LYS A 357 0.55 -9.70 -1.26
CA LYS A 357 -0.43 -9.37 -0.23
C LYS A 357 -0.79 -7.88 -0.23
N LEU A 358 0.17 -6.98 -0.45
CA LEU A 358 -0.11 -5.56 -0.58
C LEU A 358 -0.99 -5.27 -1.81
N VAL A 359 -0.73 -5.90 -2.96
CA VAL A 359 -1.62 -5.74 -4.13
C VAL A 359 -3.03 -6.27 -3.84
N GLU A 360 -3.14 -7.34 -3.04
CA GLU A 360 -4.42 -7.91 -2.60
C GLU A 360 -5.16 -6.98 -1.62
N THR A 361 -4.47 -6.35 -0.67
CA THR A 361 -5.07 -5.69 0.51
C THR A 361 -5.12 -4.16 0.41
N VAL A 362 -4.21 -3.54 -0.34
CA VAL A 362 -4.16 -2.08 -0.51
C VAL A 362 -5.36 -1.64 -1.35
N GLU A 363 -6.13 -0.77 -0.74
CA GLU A 363 -7.26 -0.06 -1.30
C GLU A 363 -6.84 1.39 -1.55
N GLU A 364 -7.72 2.19 -2.16
CA GLU A 364 -7.42 3.61 -2.25
C GLU A 364 -7.42 4.26 -0.87
N ARG A 365 -6.45 5.15 -0.61
CA ARG A 365 -6.22 5.77 0.70
C ARG A 365 -5.85 4.77 1.80
N SER A 366 -5.24 3.64 1.47
CA SER A 366 -4.59 2.82 2.49
C SER A 366 -3.46 3.60 3.17
N PHE A 367 -3.32 3.39 4.47
CA PHE A 367 -2.08 3.69 5.18
C PHE A 367 -1.30 2.39 5.38
N VAL A 368 -0.10 2.32 4.82
CA VAL A 368 0.76 1.13 4.93
C VAL A 368 1.88 1.42 5.93
N ILE A 369 2.08 0.54 6.89
CA ILE A 369 3.13 0.66 7.90
C ILE A 369 4.08 -0.51 7.74
N LEU A 370 5.38 -0.23 7.66
CA LEU A 370 6.42 -1.25 7.59
C LEU A 370 7.41 -1.04 8.72
N ASP A 371 7.72 -2.10 9.46
CA ASP A 371 8.78 -2.08 10.49
C ASP A 371 9.98 -2.91 10.04
N GLU A 372 11.14 -2.27 9.97
CA GLU A 372 12.45 -2.85 9.66
C GLU A 372 12.44 -3.76 8.39
N PRO A 373 11.95 -3.28 7.23
CA PRO A 373 11.87 -4.09 6.01
C PRO A 373 13.23 -4.54 5.46
N GLU A 374 14.34 -3.97 5.93
CA GLU A 374 15.71 -4.39 5.58
C GLU A 374 16.12 -5.75 6.18
N ILE A 375 15.39 -6.27 7.18
CA ILE A 375 15.78 -7.52 7.84
C ILE A 375 15.77 -8.65 6.80
N HIS A 376 16.94 -9.25 6.59
CA HIS A 376 17.20 -10.31 5.60
C HIS A 376 17.16 -9.90 4.11
N LEU A 377 17.14 -8.60 3.79
CA LEU A 377 17.21 -8.11 2.41
C LEU A 377 18.59 -7.53 2.09
N HIS A 378 19.16 -7.91 0.94
CA HIS A 378 20.34 -7.23 0.39
C HIS A 378 19.94 -5.87 -0.21
N PRO A 379 20.85 -4.88 -0.28
CA PRO A 379 20.50 -3.51 -0.67
C PRO A 379 19.79 -3.38 -2.03
N PRO A 380 20.20 -4.10 -3.11
CA PRO A 380 19.48 -4.07 -4.38
C PRO A 380 18.00 -4.48 -4.27
N LEU A 381 17.71 -5.58 -3.56
CA LEU A 381 16.34 -6.07 -3.39
C LEU A 381 15.51 -5.14 -2.51
N LEU A 382 16.10 -4.54 -1.48
CA LEU A 382 15.43 -3.53 -0.65
C LEU A 382 15.06 -2.28 -1.47
N SER A 383 15.93 -1.85 -2.38
CA SER A 383 15.69 -0.72 -3.29
C SER A 383 14.56 -1.05 -4.28
N ALA A 384 14.62 -2.23 -4.91
CA ALA A 384 13.59 -2.74 -5.81
C ALA A 384 12.22 -2.86 -5.12
N PHE A 385 12.21 -3.37 -3.87
CA PHE A 385 11.01 -3.45 -3.04
C PHE A 385 10.43 -2.08 -2.73
N THR A 386 11.26 -1.13 -2.29
CA THR A 386 10.83 0.24 -1.97
C THR A 386 10.25 0.94 -3.20
N ARG A 387 10.85 0.72 -4.38
CA ARG A 387 10.33 1.22 -5.65
C ARG A 387 8.99 0.59 -6.03
N ALA A 388 8.87 -0.74 -5.92
CA ALA A 388 7.64 -1.47 -6.22
C ALA A 388 6.49 -1.05 -5.28
N LEU A 389 6.81 -0.84 -3.99
CA LEU A 389 5.88 -0.29 -3.00
C LEU A 389 5.43 1.13 -3.39
N SER A 390 6.38 2.04 -3.69
CA SER A 390 6.05 3.42 -4.07
C SER A 390 5.12 3.44 -5.28
N ASP A 391 5.44 2.66 -6.32
CA ASP A 391 4.60 2.55 -7.52
C ASP A 391 3.19 2.07 -7.19
N LEU A 392 3.05 0.99 -6.43
CA LEU A 392 1.75 0.44 -6.01
C LEU A 392 0.89 1.49 -5.30
N LEU A 393 1.51 2.25 -4.38
CA LEU A 393 0.81 3.24 -3.57
C LEU A 393 0.41 4.47 -4.38
N ILE A 394 1.21 4.91 -5.36
CA ILE A 394 0.83 6.00 -6.28
C ILE A 394 -0.49 5.65 -6.99
N TYR A 395 -0.63 4.42 -7.50
CA TYR A 395 -1.86 3.98 -8.18
C TYR A 395 -3.11 3.99 -7.30
N ARG A 396 -2.94 3.97 -5.98
CA ARG A 396 -4.02 3.88 -5.01
C ARG A 396 -4.16 5.14 -4.18
N ASN A 397 -3.47 6.23 -4.51
CA ASN A 397 -3.37 7.39 -3.63
C ASN A 397 -3.12 6.97 -2.17
N ALA A 398 -2.29 5.96 -1.95
CA ALA A 398 -2.00 5.41 -0.64
C ALA A 398 -0.66 5.97 -0.16
N VAL A 399 -0.43 5.90 1.15
CA VAL A 399 0.79 6.41 1.78
C VAL A 399 1.41 5.35 2.66
N ALA A 400 2.74 5.28 2.67
CA ALA A 400 3.49 4.41 3.55
C ALA A 400 4.27 5.19 4.62
N LEU A 401 4.37 4.59 5.80
CA LEU A 401 5.33 4.97 6.84
C LEU A 401 6.25 3.77 7.10
N ILE A 402 7.54 3.95 6.88
CA ILE A 402 8.57 2.93 7.11
C ILE A 402 9.39 3.33 8.33
N ALA A 403 9.44 2.47 9.34
CA ALA A 403 10.46 2.53 10.39
C ALA A 403 11.66 1.66 9.99
N THR A 404 12.86 2.21 10.07
CA THR A 404 14.07 1.53 9.58
C THR A 404 15.32 2.01 10.32
N HIS A 405 16.39 1.24 10.27
CA HIS A 405 17.76 1.67 10.57
C HIS A 405 18.65 1.69 9.32
N SER A 406 18.12 1.33 8.15
CA SER A 406 18.86 1.20 6.90
C SER A 406 18.88 2.50 6.08
N PRO A 407 20.05 3.11 5.86
CA PRO A 407 20.20 4.26 4.97
C PRO A 407 19.88 3.96 3.50
N VAL A 408 19.79 2.69 3.10
CA VAL A 408 19.47 2.30 1.72
C VAL A 408 18.07 2.78 1.32
N ILE A 409 17.10 2.73 2.24
CA ILE A 409 15.74 3.21 1.97
C ILE A 409 15.72 4.72 1.72
N LEU A 410 16.62 5.46 2.36
CA LEU A 410 16.69 6.92 2.22
C LEU A 410 17.12 7.35 0.82
N GLN A 411 17.91 6.52 0.12
CA GLN A 411 18.28 6.77 -1.27
C GLN A 411 17.06 6.75 -2.21
N GLU A 412 15.95 6.13 -1.80
CA GLU A 412 14.74 5.97 -2.61
C GLU A 412 13.64 7.00 -2.30
N VAL A 413 13.83 7.86 -1.29
CA VAL A 413 12.84 8.87 -0.88
C VAL A 413 13.45 10.28 -0.80
N PRO A 414 12.68 11.34 -1.05
CA PRO A 414 13.17 12.71 -0.89
C PRO A 414 13.32 13.07 0.60
N GLY A 415 14.28 13.93 0.94
CA GLY A 415 14.61 14.31 2.33
C GLY A 415 13.42 14.93 3.08
N GLY A 416 12.52 15.60 2.36
CA GLY A 416 11.25 16.10 2.90
C GLY A 416 10.27 15.02 3.38
N CYS A 417 10.54 13.73 3.12
CA CYS A 417 9.80 12.57 3.60
C CYS A 417 10.56 11.76 4.66
N VAL A 418 11.76 12.20 5.06
CA VAL A 418 12.61 11.53 6.06
C VAL A 418 12.55 12.25 7.39
N TRP A 419 12.40 11.49 8.48
CA TRP A 419 12.46 11.95 9.86
C TRP A 419 13.51 11.15 10.61
N ILE A 420 14.43 11.85 11.26
CA ILE A 420 15.46 11.25 12.13
C ILE A 420 14.91 11.25 13.55
N MET A 421 14.68 10.06 14.10
CA MET A 421 14.19 9.87 15.46
C MET A 421 15.36 9.74 16.42
N ASN A 422 15.45 10.69 17.34
CA ASN A 422 16.47 10.74 18.38
C ASN A 422 15.83 10.55 19.76
N ARG A 423 16.55 9.89 20.67
CA ARG A 423 16.11 9.70 22.05
C ARG A 423 17.20 10.09 23.02
N THR A 424 16.87 10.95 23.97
CA THR A 424 17.73 11.30 25.11
C THR A 424 16.93 11.08 26.39
N ASN A 425 17.29 10.05 27.16
CA ASN A 425 16.51 9.59 28.31
C ASN A 425 15.07 9.23 27.93
N ASN A 426 14.08 9.98 28.43
CA ASN A 426 12.66 9.82 28.12
C ASN A 426 12.16 10.81 27.05
N LEU A 427 13.02 11.68 26.54
CA LEU A 427 12.66 12.70 25.55
C LEU A 427 12.91 12.15 24.15
N VAL A 428 11.90 12.25 23.30
CA VAL A 428 11.97 11.87 21.89
C VAL A 428 11.88 13.12 21.02
N SER A 429 12.79 13.23 20.05
CA SER A 429 12.82 14.29 19.05
C SER A 429 12.74 13.72 17.64
N PHE A 430 12.22 14.53 16.73
CA PHE A 430 12.12 14.24 15.31
C PHE A 430 12.77 15.37 14.52
N ASP A 431 13.93 15.07 13.94
CA ASP A 431 14.70 16.00 13.15
C ASP A 431 14.54 15.69 11.65
N ARG A 432 14.89 16.65 10.80
CA ARG A 432 15.00 16.44 9.35
C ARG A 432 16.47 16.28 8.98
N PRO A 433 16.80 15.49 7.95
CA PRO A 433 18.14 15.54 7.38
C PRO A 433 18.43 16.95 6.86
N GLU A 434 19.66 17.42 7.03
CA GLU A 434 20.14 18.71 6.51
C GLU A 434 20.39 18.64 5.00
N LEU A 435 20.62 17.44 4.48
CA LEU A 435 20.89 17.14 3.08
C LEU A 435 19.72 16.45 2.37
N GLU A 436 19.73 16.47 1.04
CA GLU A 436 18.79 15.70 0.22
C GLU A 436 19.19 14.22 0.22
N THR A 437 18.23 13.32 0.41
CA THR A 437 18.47 11.89 0.58
C THR A 437 18.34 11.10 -0.70
N PHE A 438 17.47 11.53 -1.63
CA PHE A 438 17.19 10.78 -2.85
C PHE A 438 18.45 10.66 -3.74
N GLY A 439 18.92 9.44 -3.96
CA GLY A 439 20.12 9.15 -4.75
C GLY A 439 21.46 9.52 -4.10
N GLU A 440 21.48 9.91 -2.82
CA GLU A 440 22.71 10.28 -2.10
C GLU A 440 23.59 9.06 -1.78
N ASN A 441 24.87 9.28 -1.47
CA ASN A 441 25.79 8.22 -1.08
C ASN A 441 25.43 7.60 0.29
N ILE A 442 25.46 6.27 0.40
CA ILE A 442 25.13 5.53 1.63
C ILE A 442 26.01 5.97 2.81
N GLY A 443 27.31 6.21 2.60
CA GLY A 443 28.23 6.66 3.65
C GLY A 443 27.89 8.05 4.16
N THR A 444 27.53 8.97 3.26
CA THR A 444 27.02 10.30 3.61
C THR A 444 25.75 10.19 4.46
N LEU A 445 24.77 9.40 4.03
CA LEU A 445 23.52 9.17 4.76
C LEU A 445 23.76 8.50 6.12
N THR A 446 24.68 7.54 6.18
CA THR A 446 25.04 6.87 7.44
C THR A 446 25.62 7.87 8.43
N ARG A 447 26.48 8.79 7.97
CA ARG A 447 27.06 9.83 8.83
C ARG A 447 26.01 10.87 9.26
N GLU A 448 25.09 11.24 8.37
CA GLU A 448 23.99 12.16 8.67
C GLU A 448 23.12 11.66 9.83
N ILE A 449 22.83 10.36 9.84
CA ILE A 449 21.90 9.74 10.82
C ILE A 449 22.62 9.30 12.09
N PHE A 450 23.82 8.71 11.95
CA PHE A 450 24.50 8.02 13.03
C PHE A 450 25.79 8.71 13.48
N GLY A 451 26.10 9.91 12.97
CA GLY A 451 27.41 10.58 13.01
C GLY A 451 28.30 10.27 14.22
N LEU A 452 27.82 10.48 15.44
CA LEU A 452 28.59 10.24 16.67
C LEU A 452 29.00 8.77 16.87
N GLU A 453 28.12 7.82 16.57
CA GLU A 453 28.40 6.38 16.71
C GLU A 453 29.42 5.88 15.70
N VAL A 454 29.32 6.37 14.46
CA VAL A 454 30.26 6.01 13.39
C VAL A 454 31.66 6.52 13.73
N THR A 455 31.77 7.73 14.28
CA THR A 455 33.07 8.32 14.63
C THR A 455 33.76 7.65 15.82
N ASP A 456 33.03 6.96 16.69
CA ASP A 456 33.56 6.36 17.92
C ASP A 456 33.59 4.82 17.88
N SER A 457 33.31 4.21 16.73
CA SER A 457 33.29 2.76 16.55
C SER A 457 34.02 2.28 15.30
N GLY A 458 34.32 0.98 15.27
CA GLY A 458 34.90 0.32 14.10
C GLY A 458 36.27 0.87 13.68
N PHE A 459 36.49 1.03 12.37
CA PHE A 459 37.77 1.47 11.81
C PHE A 459 38.11 2.94 12.16
N HIS A 460 37.13 3.77 12.49
CA HIS A 460 37.38 5.15 12.92
C HIS A 460 38.22 5.20 14.19
N THR A 461 37.97 4.31 15.14
CA THR A 461 38.78 4.18 16.38
C THR A 461 40.21 3.75 16.06
N PHE A 462 40.40 2.82 15.11
CA PHE A 462 41.74 2.43 14.65
C PHE A 462 42.49 3.61 14.02
N LEU A 463 41.81 4.42 13.19
CA LEU A 463 42.41 5.62 12.60
C LEU A 463 42.78 6.67 13.67
N LYS A 464 41.89 6.94 14.64
CA LYS A 464 42.18 7.86 15.76
C LYS A 464 43.40 7.40 16.56
N ASN A 465 43.47 6.12 16.93
CA ASN A 465 44.59 5.55 17.67
C ASN A 465 45.91 5.57 16.87
N ALA A 466 45.86 5.48 15.54
CA ALA A 466 47.04 5.59 14.70
C ALA A 466 47.55 7.04 14.61
N ILE A 467 46.64 8.01 14.51
CA ILE A 467 46.96 9.46 14.52
C ILE A 467 47.60 9.89 15.86
N GLU A 468 47.27 9.23 16.96
CA GLU A 468 47.93 9.47 18.26
C GLU A 468 49.36 8.92 18.33
N ARG A 469 49.67 7.88 17.53
CA ARG A 469 50.98 7.21 17.54
C ARG A 469 51.94 7.72 16.47
N HIS A 470 51.42 8.29 15.39
CA HIS A 470 52.17 8.66 14.20
C HIS A 470 51.87 10.10 13.79
N ASN A 471 52.88 10.78 13.24
CA ASN A 471 52.77 12.19 12.88
C ASN A 471 52.52 12.42 11.39
N SER A 472 52.88 11.47 10.52
CA SER A 472 52.72 11.60 9.07
C SER A 472 51.66 10.66 8.50
N TYR A 473 51.08 11.05 7.37
CA TYR A 473 50.13 10.21 6.63
C TYR A 473 50.80 8.91 6.16
N GLU A 474 52.06 8.99 5.72
CA GLU A 474 52.84 7.87 5.21
C GLU A 474 53.11 6.82 6.28
N GLU A 475 53.49 7.23 7.50
CA GLU A 475 53.70 6.31 8.64
C GLU A 475 52.43 5.51 8.97
N ILE A 476 51.28 6.17 8.95
CA ILE A 476 50.01 5.52 9.23
C ILE A 476 49.65 4.55 8.10
N ILE A 477 49.84 4.92 6.83
CA ILE A 477 49.60 4.00 5.70
C ILE A 477 50.48 2.76 5.79
N GLU A 478 51.74 2.91 6.18
CA GLU A 478 52.68 1.81 6.39
C GLU A 478 52.26 0.92 7.57
N GLU A 479 51.79 1.49 8.69
CA GLU A 479 51.26 0.72 9.83
C GLU A 479 50.11 -0.21 9.43
N PHE A 480 49.22 0.27 8.56
CA PHE A 480 48.11 -0.52 8.04
C PHE A 480 48.49 -1.42 6.85
N ASN A 481 49.78 -1.47 6.47
CA ASN A 481 50.30 -2.22 5.33
C ASN A 481 49.50 -1.95 4.04
N ASP A 482 49.19 -0.69 3.75
CA ASP A 482 48.37 -0.25 2.61
C ASP A 482 46.90 -0.74 2.56
N ASN A 483 46.41 -1.44 3.60
CA ASN A 483 45.05 -1.99 3.67
C ASN A 483 43.98 -0.97 4.08
N LEU A 484 44.16 0.31 3.77
CA LEU A 484 43.16 1.36 3.97
C LEU A 484 42.38 1.63 2.68
N GLY A 485 41.05 1.52 2.73
CA GLY A 485 40.17 1.93 1.64
C GLY A 485 40.12 3.45 1.43
N MET A 486 39.54 3.90 0.32
CA MET A 486 39.50 5.32 -0.05
C MET A 486 38.86 6.22 1.02
N GLU A 487 37.76 5.75 1.62
CA GLU A 487 37.06 6.49 2.68
C GLU A 487 37.95 6.66 3.91
N ALA A 488 38.57 5.58 4.40
CA ALA A 488 39.51 5.63 5.51
C ALA A 488 40.70 6.56 5.23
N ARG A 489 41.26 6.53 4.01
CA ARG A 489 42.33 7.43 3.58
C ARG A 489 41.89 8.90 3.56
N THR A 490 40.66 9.17 3.15
CA THR A 490 40.07 10.53 3.11
C THR A 490 39.86 11.06 4.52
N ILE A 491 39.27 10.25 5.40
CA ILE A 491 39.06 10.57 6.82
C ILE A 491 40.41 10.84 7.49
N LEU A 492 41.39 9.95 7.29
CA LEU A 492 42.74 10.08 7.85
C LEU A 492 43.39 11.41 7.47
N ARG A 493 43.36 11.79 6.19
CA ARG A 493 43.86 13.10 5.73
C ARG A 493 43.17 14.26 6.42
N SER A 494 41.85 14.19 6.54
CA SER A 494 41.04 15.25 7.14
C SER A 494 41.36 15.42 8.63
N LEU A 495 41.53 14.30 9.35
CA LEU A 495 41.87 14.31 10.77
C LEU A 495 43.31 14.78 11.04
N LEU A 496 44.28 14.43 10.17
CA LEU A 496 45.66 14.92 10.29
C LEU A 496 45.74 16.44 10.09
N ILE A 497 45.05 16.97 9.06
CA ILE A 497 44.97 18.43 8.83
C ILE A 497 44.37 19.12 10.07
N ALA A 498 43.26 18.60 10.60
CA ALA A 498 42.60 19.17 11.77
C ALA A 498 43.44 19.08 13.07
N ARG A 499 44.38 18.13 13.15
CA ARG A 499 45.33 18.02 14.26
C ARG A 499 46.46 19.03 14.11
N ASP A 500 46.98 19.21 12.91
CA ASP A 500 48.10 20.10 12.63
C ASP A 500 47.69 21.60 12.64
N ASP A 501 46.40 21.88 12.47
CA ASP A 501 45.79 23.21 12.65
C ASP A 501 45.51 23.59 14.13
N ARG A 502 45.70 22.65 15.08
CA ARG A 502 45.57 22.87 16.54
C ARG A 502 46.93 23.06 17.19
#